data_AF-A0A316VWS0-F1
#
_entry.id   AF-A0A316VWS0-F1
#
_cell.length_a   1.000
_cell.length_b   1.000
_cell.length_c   1.000
_cell.angle_alpha   90.00
_cell.angle_beta   90.00
_cell.angle_gamma   90.00
#
_symmetry.space_group_name_H-M   'P 1'
#
loop_
_entity.id
_entity.type
_entity.pdbx_description
1 polymer ?
#
loop_
_entity_poly.entity_id
_entity_poly.type
_entity_poly.pdbx_seq_one_letter_code
_entity_poly.pdbx_strand_id
1 'polypeptide(L)'
;MTRVEAGSATTADAGPSSMKLSNASAAASAASTPSTPREHTQATFRPLLKSLVLSLGAPASAGAAAAASASPSANGAPSTASSSAHARPAPPRPGRDEVEEILSHLSDVSFTANAENHAMLGAALTALRISGLDCQASTLADAARLFLCRAVDLGSSVDRVVDREQQGAEYDGYVDLVGTGGDGQDTFNVSTTAAIVAAGVPGVRVAKHGARASSSTSGSADLLISLGIPLTSLSPSQLGPLLPRLSFSFLFAPLYHPSLGPLASIRRSLGFPTLFNVLGPLINPVKPRRCILGVHSPHLGNVFAEALRERGTERAWVVCGREGLDEISPEGETDVWELRHKEIKHFVISPASFGLPSHPLKHVNSHSAAENAAIVLKMLRSSKEAREDVTQSEELLLLPPSEPLSCALELSAVETAPVQGLPAIPAGTRLKAVEDYTLLQASALLYVAGRADDLGSCVGLARQSIETGAARLALDQFRQEASRAIARDDDAHAQQTFRAHSSTTTASDAAHDAHPQKVTSSELARDASSSASRQAPSSSNKQQDASGADSATRRRVDEYSYAPERTADASVGTDD
;
A
#
# COMPACT_ATOMS: atom_id res chain seq x y z
N MET A 1 49.48 -4.46 64.65
CA MET A 1 49.02 -3.43 65.61
C MET A 1 47.96 -2.63 64.86
N THR A 2 46.66 -2.70 65.11
CA THR A 2 45.89 -3.03 66.31
C THR A 2 44.51 -3.55 65.86
N ARG A 3 44.02 -4.53 66.61
CA ARG A 3 42.73 -5.22 66.50
C ARG A 3 42.03 -4.96 67.83
N VAL A 4 40.81 -4.41 67.84
CA VAL A 4 39.89 -4.31 69.00
C VAL A 4 38.51 -3.97 68.40
N GLU A 5 37.33 -4.54 68.70
CA GLU A 5 36.89 -5.66 69.54
C GLU A 5 35.44 -6.00 69.14
N ALA A 6 35.03 -7.21 69.51
CA ALA A 6 33.68 -7.76 69.41
C ALA A 6 32.79 -7.31 70.58
N GLY A 7 31.47 -7.37 70.38
CA GLY A 7 30.47 -7.32 71.43
C GLY A 7 29.26 -8.20 71.06
N SER A 8 29.17 -9.37 71.70
CA SER A 8 28.10 -10.36 71.58
C SER A 8 27.07 -10.22 72.70
N ALA A 9 25.80 -10.56 72.45
CA ALA A 9 24.87 -11.21 73.40
C ALA A 9 23.50 -11.47 72.71
N THR A 10 23.22 -12.72 72.30
CA THR A 10 22.26 -13.70 72.93
C THR A 10 20.77 -13.40 72.70
N THR A 11 20.12 -14.03 71.73
CA THR A 11 19.30 -15.29 71.80
C THR A 11 17.85 -15.07 72.25
N ALA A 12 16.89 -15.29 71.34
CA ALA A 12 15.67 -16.04 71.61
C ALA A 12 14.99 -16.46 70.30
N ASP A 13 14.56 -17.72 70.32
CA ASP A 13 14.02 -18.58 69.29
C ASP A 13 12.51 -18.39 69.10
N ALA A 14 12.01 -18.40 67.86
CA ALA A 14 10.63 -18.73 67.50
C ALA A 14 10.52 -18.98 65.98
N GLY A 15 10.07 -20.18 65.61
CA GLY A 15 10.06 -20.71 64.24
C GLY A 15 9.18 -19.99 63.20
N PRO A 16 9.23 -20.46 61.94
CA PRO A 16 8.66 -19.75 60.80
C PRO A 16 7.17 -20.04 60.68
N SER A 17 6.34 -19.00 60.85
CA SER A 17 4.93 -19.06 60.47
C SER A 17 4.79 -18.60 59.02
N SER A 18 4.33 -19.52 58.17
CA SER A 18 4.08 -19.30 56.76
C SER A 18 3.00 -18.23 56.55
N MET A 19 3.38 -17.09 55.99
CA MET A 19 2.44 -16.22 55.27
C MET A 19 2.83 -16.21 53.79
N LYS A 20 2.04 -16.98 53.03
CA LYS A 20 1.96 -16.93 51.57
C LYS A 20 1.55 -15.51 51.17
N LEU A 21 2.48 -14.73 50.63
CA LEU A 21 2.14 -13.59 49.78
C LEU A 21 1.69 -14.16 48.43
N SER A 22 0.38 -14.32 48.30
CA SER A 22 -0.28 -14.68 47.04
C SER A 22 -0.17 -13.55 46.03
N ASN A 23 0.27 -13.90 44.82
CA ASN A 23 0.19 -13.11 43.60
C ASN A 23 -1.13 -12.34 43.47
N ALA A 24 -1.07 -11.01 43.57
CA ALA A 24 -2.11 -10.12 43.06
C ALA A 24 -1.71 -9.66 41.65
N SER A 25 -1.79 -10.59 40.70
CA SER A 25 -1.66 -10.36 39.26
C SER A 25 -2.56 -11.34 38.52
N ALA A 26 -3.86 -11.28 38.83
CA ALA A 26 -4.93 -11.91 38.06
C ALA A 26 -6.26 -11.29 38.51
N ALA A 27 -7.15 -11.05 37.55
CA ALA A 27 -8.53 -10.54 37.71
C ALA A 27 -8.71 -9.00 37.71
N ALA A 28 -8.58 -8.41 36.53
CA ALA A 28 -9.61 -7.52 35.98
C ALA A 28 -9.68 -7.65 34.45
N SER A 29 -9.63 -8.89 33.96
CA SER A 29 -10.18 -9.27 32.66
C SER A 29 -11.65 -9.61 32.89
N ALA A 30 -12.50 -8.59 32.91
CA ALA A 30 -13.90 -8.79 32.62
C ALA A 30 -13.98 -8.91 31.10
N ALA A 31 -13.78 -10.13 30.60
CA ALA A 31 -14.12 -10.49 29.24
C ALA A 31 -15.58 -10.08 29.02
N SER A 32 -15.78 -9.01 28.24
CA SER A 32 -17.04 -8.79 27.58
C SER A 32 -17.35 -10.08 26.84
N THR A 33 -18.46 -10.72 27.18
CA THR A 33 -19.11 -11.72 26.33
C THR A 33 -18.95 -11.28 24.87
N PRO A 34 -18.56 -12.15 23.94
CA PRO A 34 -18.52 -11.77 22.54
C PRO A 34 -19.94 -11.34 22.19
N SER A 35 -20.15 -10.02 22.06
CA SER A 35 -21.36 -9.49 21.49
C SER A 35 -21.52 -10.24 20.18
N THR A 36 -22.70 -10.84 19.96
CA THR A 36 -23.10 -11.30 18.63
C THR A 36 -22.60 -10.29 17.61
N PRO A 37 -21.87 -10.71 16.57
CA PRO A 37 -21.32 -9.77 15.60
C PRO A 37 -22.46 -8.88 15.15
N ARG A 38 -22.37 -7.57 15.49
CA ARG A 38 -23.42 -6.62 15.17
C ARG A 38 -23.56 -6.63 13.66
N GLU A 39 -24.70 -7.08 13.19
CA GLU A 39 -24.97 -7.18 11.76
C GLU A 39 -25.14 -5.76 11.21
N HIS A 40 -24.30 -5.39 10.25
CA HIS A 40 -24.41 -4.11 9.57
C HIS A 40 -25.59 -4.14 8.60
N THR A 41 -26.66 -3.43 8.94
CA THR A 41 -27.91 -3.39 8.18
C THR A 41 -28.35 -1.95 7.91
N GLN A 42 -29.33 -1.76 7.02
CA GLN A 42 -29.91 -0.42 6.81
C GLN A 42 -30.54 0.13 8.10
N ALA A 43 -31.06 -0.72 8.97
CA ALA A 43 -31.70 -0.31 10.22
C ALA A 43 -30.67 0.25 11.23
N THR A 44 -29.45 -0.30 11.25
CA THR A 44 -28.35 0.20 12.09
C THR A 44 -27.69 1.44 11.48
N PHE A 45 -27.63 1.54 10.14
CA PHE A 45 -26.95 2.65 9.46
C PHE A 45 -27.79 3.93 9.33
N ARG A 46 -29.10 3.83 9.04
CA ARG A 46 -29.97 5.00 8.80
C ARG A 46 -29.98 6.03 9.96
N PRO A 47 -30.02 5.63 11.25
CA PRO A 47 -29.94 6.58 12.35
C PRO A 47 -28.63 7.38 12.36
N LEU A 48 -27.51 6.71 12.09
CA LEU A 48 -26.18 7.32 12.04
C LEU A 48 -26.07 8.32 10.88
N LEU A 49 -26.51 7.91 9.68
CA LEU A 49 -26.55 8.79 8.52
C LEU A 49 -27.42 10.03 8.78
N LYS A 50 -28.58 9.85 9.42
CA LYS A 50 -29.47 10.96 9.79
C LYS A 50 -28.78 11.91 10.78
N SER A 51 -28.11 11.38 11.80
CA SER A 51 -27.32 12.16 12.77
C SER A 51 -26.26 13.00 12.05
N LEU A 52 -25.45 12.36 11.21
CA LEU A 52 -24.40 13.00 10.42
C LEU A 52 -24.94 14.11 9.51
N VAL A 53 -25.97 13.83 8.71
CA VAL A 53 -26.52 14.80 7.75
C VAL A 53 -27.17 15.98 8.45
N LEU A 54 -27.92 15.76 9.53
CA LEU A 54 -28.58 16.85 10.25
C LEU A 54 -27.58 17.78 10.95
N SER A 55 -26.39 17.28 11.29
CA SER A 55 -25.33 18.09 11.91
C SER A 55 -24.67 19.11 10.97
N LEU A 56 -24.85 18.97 9.64
CA LEU A 56 -24.24 19.87 8.64
C LEU A 56 -24.76 21.31 8.73
N GLY A 57 -25.95 21.52 9.31
CA GLY A 57 -26.52 22.85 9.53
C GLY A 57 -26.10 23.52 10.85
N ALA A 58 -25.31 22.84 11.70
CA ALA A 58 -24.84 23.41 12.96
C ALA A 58 -23.59 24.27 12.73
N PRO A 59 -23.54 25.53 13.20
CA PRO A 59 -22.31 26.33 13.12
C PRO A 59 -21.18 25.58 13.82
N ALA A 60 -20.00 25.56 13.19
CA ALA A 60 -18.80 25.01 13.80
C ALA A 60 -18.54 25.77 15.10
N SER A 61 -18.80 25.15 16.26
CA SER A 61 -18.38 25.74 17.53
C SER A 61 -16.87 25.84 17.49
N ALA A 62 -16.35 27.06 17.34
CA ALA A 62 -14.95 27.38 17.59
C ALA A 62 -14.57 26.77 18.95
N GLY A 63 -13.42 26.11 19.00
CA GLY A 63 -12.93 25.43 20.18
C GLY A 63 -13.03 26.31 21.43
N ALA A 64 -13.38 25.69 22.54
CA ALA A 64 -13.45 26.31 23.86
C ALA A 64 -12.09 26.93 24.24
N ALA A 65 -11.88 28.19 23.90
CA ALA A 65 -10.75 29.00 24.35
C ALA A 65 -11.08 30.51 24.22
N ALA A 66 -12.04 31.01 24.99
CA ALA A 66 -12.12 32.41 25.41
C ALA A 66 -13.33 32.62 26.34
N ALA A 67 -13.14 32.39 27.64
CA ALA A 67 -14.06 32.92 28.66
C ALA A 67 -13.23 33.48 29.82
N ALA A 68 -12.60 34.63 29.58
CA ALA A 68 -12.17 35.54 30.63
C ALA A 68 -12.19 36.98 30.11
N SER A 69 -12.79 37.86 30.91
CA SER A 69 -12.87 39.33 30.81
C SER A 69 -13.96 39.94 29.92
N ALA A 70 -15.08 40.32 30.55
CA ALA A 70 -15.79 41.56 30.23
C ALA A 70 -16.54 42.05 31.48
N SER A 71 -16.15 43.23 31.96
CA SER A 71 -16.83 43.99 33.03
C SER A 71 -18.02 44.78 32.45
N PRO A 72 -19.00 45.20 33.27
CA PRO A 72 -20.24 45.79 32.75
C PRO A 72 -20.08 47.29 32.53
N SER A 73 -20.59 47.78 31.38
CA SER A 73 -20.94 49.18 31.22
C SER A 73 -22.41 49.29 30.85
N ALA A 74 -23.11 50.11 31.63
CA ALA A 74 -24.51 50.45 31.49
C ALA A 74 -24.68 51.54 30.43
N ASN A 75 -25.63 51.36 29.52
CA ASN A 75 -26.57 52.42 29.11
C ASN A 75 -27.68 51.82 28.26
N GLY A 76 -28.91 52.14 28.64
CA GLY A 76 -30.13 51.60 28.04
C GLY A 76 -30.62 52.36 26.81
N ALA A 77 -31.29 51.62 25.93
CA ALA A 77 -32.35 52.09 25.04
C ALA A 77 -33.25 50.89 24.69
N PRO A 78 -34.57 51.09 24.46
CA PRO A 78 -35.56 50.02 24.53
C PRO A 78 -35.57 49.15 23.27
N SER A 79 -35.66 47.84 23.49
CA SER A 79 -35.73 46.80 22.48
C SER A 79 -37.01 46.89 21.65
N THR A 80 -36.86 47.07 20.35
CA THR A 80 -37.89 46.69 19.36
C THR A 80 -38.03 45.17 19.37
N ALA A 81 -39.26 44.69 19.63
CA ALA A 81 -39.59 43.27 19.58
C ALA A 81 -39.41 42.73 18.15
N SER A 82 -38.24 42.15 17.86
CA SER A 82 -38.09 41.25 16.71
C SER A 82 -38.64 39.89 17.12
N SER A 83 -39.62 39.40 16.37
CA SER A 83 -40.12 38.04 16.48
C SER A 83 -38.97 37.03 16.51
N SER A 84 -38.66 36.47 17.68
CA SER A 84 -37.73 35.36 17.79
C SER A 84 -38.41 34.13 17.20
N ALA A 85 -38.21 33.92 15.89
CA ALA A 85 -38.41 32.61 15.30
C ALA A 85 -37.66 31.61 16.19
N HIS A 86 -38.38 30.63 16.74
CA HIS A 86 -37.79 29.55 17.51
C HIS A 86 -36.84 28.76 16.59
N ALA A 87 -35.60 29.22 16.47
CA ALA A 87 -34.53 28.46 15.84
C ALA A 87 -34.34 27.22 16.72
N ARG A 88 -34.80 26.06 16.25
CA ARG A 88 -34.46 24.79 16.89
C ARG A 88 -32.94 24.75 17.02
N PRO A 89 -32.39 24.44 18.21
CA PRO A 89 -30.96 24.28 18.36
C PRO A 89 -30.50 23.25 17.33
N ALA A 90 -29.45 23.61 16.58
CA ALA A 90 -28.90 22.70 15.59
C ALA A 90 -28.50 21.40 16.30
N PRO A 91 -28.81 20.24 15.71
CA PRO A 91 -28.47 18.97 16.34
C PRO A 91 -26.95 18.88 16.53
N PRO A 92 -26.49 18.25 17.62
CA PRO A 92 -25.07 18.13 17.91
C PRO A 92 -24.35 17.40 16.76
N ARG A 93 -23.08 17.75 16.55
CA ARG A 93 -22.20 16.98 15.66
C ARG A 93 -22.10 15.54 16.15
N PRO A 94 -22.00 14.54 15.24
CA PRO A 94 -21.88 13.15 15.65
C PRO A 94 -20.64 12.96 16.51
N GLY A 95 -20.77 12.17 17.57
CA GLY A 95 -19.64 11.80 18.43
C GLY A 95 -18.64 10.91 17.70
N ARG A 96 -17.43 10.75 18.27
CA ARG A 96 -16.40 9.84 17.72
C ARG A 96 -16.95 8.43 17.50
N ASP A 97 -17.70 7.90 18.47
CA ASP A 97 -18.29 6.55 18.41
C ASP A 97 -19.29 6.41 17.24
N GLU A 98 -20.08 7.46 16.94
CA GLU A 98 -21.01 7.44 15.80
C GLU A 98 -20.25 7.45 14.47
N VAL A 99 -19.17 8.25 14.37
CA VAL A 99 -18.31 8.28 13.18
C VAL A 99 -17.61 6.94 12.99
N GLU A 100 -17.09 6.34 14.06
CA GLU A 100 -16.48 5.01 14.02
C GLU A 100 -17.49 3.95 13.56
N GLU A 101 -18.72 3.98 14.05
CA GLU A 101 -19.77 3.04 13.63
C GLU A 101 -20.14 3.21 12.14
N ILE A 102 -20.15 4.45 11.63
CA ILE A 102 -20.29 4.73 10.18
C ILE A 102 -19.12 4.10 9.40
N LEU A 103 -17.89 4.30 9.87
CA LEU A 103 -16.70 3.71 9.27
C LEU A 103 -16.72 2.17 9.32
N SER A 104 -17.27 1.59 10.39
CA SER A 104 -17.42 0.14 10.54
C SER A 104 -18.33 -0.42 9.45
N HIS A 105 -19.47 0.24 9.16
CA HIS A 105 -20.33 -0.11 8.04
C HIS A 105 -19.62 0.06 6.69
N LEU A 106 -18.84 1.14 6.51
CA LEU A 106 -18.06 1.37 5.29
C LEU A 106 -16.96 0.32 5.07
N SER A 107 -16.46 -0.31 6.14
CA SER A 107 -15.45 -1.38 6.06
C SER A 107 -16.05 -2.77 5.75
N ASP A 108 -17.39 -2.92 5.81
CA ASP A 108 -18.06 -4.19 5.65
C ASP A 108 -18.40 -4.49 4.18
N VAL A 109 -17.76 -5.53 3.64
CA VAL A 109 -17.96 -5.99 2.26
C VAL A 109 -19.41 -6.35 1.98
N SER A 110 -20.08 -7.06 2.89
CA SER A 110 -21.46 -7.52 2.70
C SER A 110 -22.42 -6.33 2.64
N PHE A 111 -22.19 -5.32 3.49
CA PHE A 111 -22.99 -4.11 3.51
C PHE A 111 -22.75 -3.22 2.28
N THR A 112 -21.48 -3.04 1.88
CA THR A 112 -21.09 -2.15 0.78
C THR A 112 -21.33 -2.76 -0.61
N ALA A 113 -21.32 -4.09 -0.75
CA ALA A 113 -21.63 -4.78 -2.00
C ALA A 113 -23.11 -4.74 -2.36
N ASN A 114 -24.01 -4.51 -1.40
CA ASN A 114 -25.44 -4.40 -1.67
C ASN A 114 -25.75 -3.05 -2.34
N ALA A 115 -26.18 -3.10 -3.61
CA ALA A 115 -26.54 -1.93 -4.41
C ALA A 115 -27.66 -1.06 -3.79
N GLU A 116 -28.56 -1.65 -3.01
CA GLU A 116 -29.62 -0.90 -2.31
C GLU A 116 -29.05 0.08 -1.27
N ASN A 117 -27.82 -0.17 -0.78
CA ASN A 117 -27.14 0.69 0.18
C ASN A 117 -26.34 1.81 -0.49
N HIS A 118 -26.16 1.80 -1.81
CA HIS A 118 -25.24 2.74 -2.48
C HIS A 118 -25.66 4.21 -2.32
N ALA A 119 -26.98 4.49 -2.31
CA ALA A 119 -27.49 5.84 -2.08
C ALA A 119 -27.15 6.37 -0.67
N MET A 120 -27.32 5.54 0.36
CA MET A 120 -27.01 5.94 1.74
C MET A 120 -25.50 6.04 1.98
N LEU A 121 -24.71 5.14 1.36
CA LEU A 121 -23.24 5.19 1.41
C LEU A 121 -22.70 6.45 0.72
N GLY A 122 -23.22 6.78 -0.46
CA GLY A 122 -22.88 8.02 -1.16
C GLY A 122 -23.23 9.27 -0.34
N ALA A 123 -24.41 9.29 0.29
CA ALA A 123 -24.82 10.37 1.18
C ALA A 123 -23.89 10.50 2.41
N ALA A 124 -23.48 9.38 3.02
CA ALA A 124 -22.57 9.38 4.15
C ALA A 124 -21.19 9.95 3.78
N LEU A 125 -20.61 9.49 2.67
CA LEU A 125 -19.32 10.00 2.18
C LEU A 125 -19.37 11.48 1.84
N THR A 126 -20.47 11.93 1.24
CA THR A 126 -20.70 13.35 0.95
C THR A 126 -20.78 14.16 2.24
N ALA A 127 -21.53 13.69 3.23
CA ALA A 127 -21.68 14.39 4.50
C ALA A 127 -20.39 14.40 5.33
N LEU A 128 -19.61 13.31 5.33
CA LEU A 128 -18.28 13.28 5.95
C LEU A 128 -17.34 14.33 5.32
N ARG A 129 -17.38 14.46 4.00
CA ARG A 129 -16.59 15.45 3.27
C ARG A 129 -17.01 16.89 3.59
N ILE A 130 -18.31 17.20 3.53
CA ILE A 130 -18.81 18.56 3.78
C ILE A 130 -18.57 18.98 5.25
N SER A 131 -18.69 18.05 6.19
CA SER A 131 -18.42 18.32 7.61
C SER A 131 -16.93 18.44 7.94
N GLY A 132 -16.04 18.01 7.05
CA GLY A 132 -14.59 17.91 7.29
C GLY A 132 -14.20 16.81 8.27
N LEU A 133 -15.14 15.93 8.65
CA LEU A 133 -14.86 14.79 9.53
C LEU A 133 -13.92 13.78 8.84
N ASP A 134 -13.97 13.67 7.52
CA ASP A 134 -13.07 12.79 6.75
C ASP A 134 -11.59 13.19 6.78
N CYS A 135 -11.28 14.40 7.28
CA CYS A 135 -9.92 14.92 7.42
C CYS A 135 -9.51 15.10 8.89
N GLN A 136 -10.22 14.49 9.85
CA GLN A 136 -9.81 14.49 11.26
C GLN A 136 -8.84 13.34 11.56
N ALA A 137 -7.83 13.61 12.38
CA ALA A 137 -6.80 12.63 12.73
C ALA A 137 -7.40 11.34 13.33
N SER A 138 -8.33 11.49 14.28
CA SER A 138 -9.03 10.36 14.91
C SER A 138 -9.84 9.55 13.89
N THR A 139 -10.54 10.22 12.97
CA THR A 139 -11.34 9.55 11.93
C THR A 139 -10.44 8.78 10.96
N LEU A 140 -9.29 9.34 10.56
CA LEU A 140 -8.31 8.63 9.74
C LEU A 140 -7.69 7.45 10.48
N ALA A 141 -7.36 7.60 11.76
CA ALA A 141 -6.84 6.52 12.59
C ALA A 141 -7.84 5.37 12.73
N ASP A 142 -9.10 5.68 13.02
CA ASP A 142 -10.19 4.70 13.15
C ASP A 142 -10.51 4.02 11.82
N ALA A 143 -10.59 4.78 10.73
CA ALA A 143 -10.77 4.23 9.39
C ALA A 143 -9.62 3.29 9.03
N ALA A 144 -8.37 3.71 9.24
CA ALA A 144 -7.21 2.88 8.93
C ALA A 144 -7.22 1.58 9.73
N ARG A 145 -7.53 1.64 11.04
CA ARG A 145 -7.66 0.45 11.90
C ARG A 145 -8.75 -0.49 11.38
N LEU A 146 -9.95 0.02 11.12
CA LEU A 146 -11.08 -0.79 10.66
C LEU A 146 -10.80 -1.46 9.31
N PHE A 147 -10.23 -0.73 8.35
CA PHE A 147 -9.88 -1.27 7.04
C PHE A 147 -8.71 -2.27 7.10
N LEU A 148 -7.74 -2.07 8.00
CA LEU A 148 -6.67 -3.04 8.26
C LEU A 148 -7.20 -4.32 8.92
N CYS A 149 -8.21 -4.24 9.79
CA CYS A 149 -8.88 -5.42 10.35
C CYS A 149 -9.63 -6.25 9.29
N ARG A 150 -9.94 -5.65 8.13
CA ARG A 150 -10.59 -6.31 6.99
C ARG A 150 -9.61 -6.61 5.84
N ALA A 151 -8.33 -6.29 6.00
CA ALA A 151 -7.30 -6.60 5.02
C ALA A 151 -6.98 -8.10 5.04
N VAL A 152 -6.41 -8.60 3.95
CA VAL A 152 -5.94 -9.99 3.87
C VAL A 152 -4.84 -10.23 4.90
N ASP A 153 -4.99 -11.28 5.70
CA ASP A 153 -3.98 -11.69 6.66
C ASP A 153 -2.75 -12.26 5.94
N LEU A 154 -1.58 -11.68 6.23
CA LEU A 154 -0.29 -12.08 5.70
C LEU A 154 0.41 -13.15 6.54
N GLY A 155 -0.17 -13.50 7.69
CA GLY A 155 0.28 -14.55 8.59
C GLY A 155 1.39 -14.13 9.57
N SER A 156 1.53 -14.92 10.64
CA SER A 156 2.40 -14.63 11.80
C SER A 156 3.90 -14.43 11.49
N SER A 157 4.39 -14.86 10.33
CA SER A 157 5.79 -14.66 9.93
C SER A 157 6.13 -13.19 9.69
N VAL A 158 5.14 -12.37 9.29
CA VAL A 158 5.28 -10.92 9.14
C VAL A 158 5.24 -10.24 10.51
N ASP A 159 4.39 -10.70 11.42
CA ASP A 159 4.28 -10.12 12.77
C ASP A 159 5.55 -10.31 13.61
N ARG A 160 6.23 -11.45 13.49
CA ARG A 160 7.48 -11.74 14.24
C ARG A 160 8.64 -10.82 13.89
N VAL A 161 8.62 -10.23 12.71
CA VAL A 161 9.61 -9.23 12.25
C VAL A 161 9.39 -7.88 12.93
N VAL A 162 8.20 -7.64 13.46
CA VAL A 162 7.76 -6.33 13.98
C VAL A 162 8.08 -6.17 15.48
N ASP A 163 8.51 -7.23 16.19
CA ASP A 163 8.49 -7.28 17.67
C ASP A 163 9.84 -7.26 18.39
N ARG A 164 10.98 -7.01 17.72
CA ARG A 164 12.27 -6.90 18.42
C ARG A 164 12.59 -5.47 18.82
N GLU A 165 11.86 -4.94 19.80
CA GLU A 165 12.37 -3.84 20.62
C GLU A 165 13.47 -4.37 21.55
N GLN A 166 14.71 -4.38 21.08
CA GLN A 166 15.86 -4.38 21.97
C GLN A 166 16.42 -2.96 21.97
N GLN A 167 16.36 -2.28 23.13
CA GLN A 167 16.96 -0.97 23.32
C GLN A 167 18.43 -1.01 22.90
N GLY A 168 18.79 -0.27 21.84
CA GLY A 168 20.15 -0.20 21.29
C GLY A 168 20.44 -1.11 20.10
N ALA A 169 19.50 -1.95 19.66
CA ALA A 169 19.64 -2.71 18.41
C ALA A 169 19.20 -1.88 17.19
N GLU A 170 19.84 -2.10 16.04
CA GLU A 170 19.39 -1.52 14.77
C GLU A 170 17.96 -1.99 14.45
N TYR A 171 17.14 -1.08 13.94
CA TYR A 171 15.77 -1.39 13.55
C TYR A 171 15.75 -2.43 12.43
N ASP A 172 15.12 -3.56 12.69
CA ASP A 172 14.97 -4.64 11.73
C ASP A 172 13.58 -4.66 11.08
N GLY A 173 12.57 -3.91 11.56
CA GLY A 173 11.22 -3.92 11.00
C GLY A 173 11.08 -3.37 9.56
N TYR A 174 9.84 -3.40 9.04
CA TYR A 174 9.52 -2.87 7.71
C TYR A 174 9.39 -1.35 7.70
N VAL A 175 9.83 -0.74 6.60
CA VAL A 175 9.56 0.66 6.27
C VAL A 175 8.71 0.80 5.00
N ASP A 176 8.02 1.92 4.88
CA ASP A 176 7.23 2.30 3.70
C ASP A 176 7.46 3.78 3.34
N LEU A 177 7.31 4.10 2.06
CA LEU A 177 7.41 5.43 1.47
C LEU A 177 6.29 5.55 0.45
N VAL A 178 5.22 6.28 0.76
CA VAL A 178 4.01 6.37 -0.07
C VAL A 178 3.33 7.72 0.08
N GLY A 179 2.80 8.26 -1.00
CA GLY A 179 2.02 9.50 -1.01
C GLY A 179 0.52 9.25 -1.14
N THR A 180 -0.29 10.27 -0.84
CA THR A 180 -1.75 10.25 -1.11
C THR A 180 -2.08 10.14 -2.60
N GLY A 181 -1.15 10.55 -3.47
CA GLY A 181 -1.36 10.77 -4.89
C GLY A 181 -2.32 11.92 -5.17
N GLY A 182 -2.53 12.21 -6.46
CA GLY A 182 -3.51 13.20 -6.90
C GLY A 182 -3.11 14.66 -6.67
N ASP A 183 -1.81 14.94 -6.54
CA ASP A 183 -1.24 16.29 -6.48
C ASP A 183 -1.29 17.04 -7.84
N GLY A 184 -1.53 16.33 -8.94
CA GLY A 184 -1.63 16.88 -10.28
C GLY A 184 -0.28 17.21 -10.94
N GLN A 185 0.85 16.85 -10.32
CA GLN A 185 2.19 17.22 -10.80
C GLN A 185 2.77 16.23 -11.83
N ASP A 186 2.22 15.02 -11.93
CA ASP A 186 2.64 13.95 -12.87
C ASP A 186 4.17 13.76 -12.92
N THR A 187 4.79 13.68 -11.75
CA THR A 187 6.23 13.46 -11.58
C THR A 187 6.62 11.99 -11.80
N PHE A 188 7.89 11.76 -12.09
CA PHE A 188 8.49 10.44 -12.14
C PHE A 188 8.15 9.63 -10.89
N ASN A 189 8.03 8.30 -11.00
CA ASN A 189 7.68 7.38 -9.90
C ASN A 189 8.79 7.27 -8.84
N VAL A 190 9.20 8.39 -8.25
CA VAL A 190 10.36 8.51 -7.39
C VAL A 190 10.18 7.74 -6.09
N SER A 191 8.98 7.72 -5.49
CA SER A 191 8.75 6.97 -4.25
C SER A 191 8.95 5.46 -4.43
N THR A 192 8.65 4.91 -5.62
CA THR A 192 8.89 3.49 -5.94
C THR A 192 10.37 3.23 -6.17
N THR A 193 11.01 4.10 -6.94
CA THR A 193 12.44 3.99 -7.26
C THR A 193 13.31 4.16 -6.01
N ALA A 194 12.98 5.13 -5.15
CA ALA A 194 13.66 5.40 -3.90
C ALA A 194 13.50 4.27 -2.89
N ALA A 195 12.32 3.63 -2.85
CA ALA A 195 12.08 2.43 -2.05
C ALA A 195 13.01 1.27 -2.47
N ILE A 196 13.24 1.08 -3.78
CA ILE A 196 14.19 0.09 -4.31
C ILE A 196 15.63 0.45 -3.89
N VAL A 197 16.02 1.73 -4.01
CA VAL A 197 17.36 2.21 -3.62
C VAL A 197 17.59 2.01 -2.12
N ALA A 198 16.63 2.38 -1.26
CA ALA A 198 16.75 2.18 0.18
C ALA A 198 16.85 0.69 0.56
N ALA A 199 16.11 -0.18 -0.13
CA ALA A 199 16.14 -1.63 0.09
C ALA A 199 17.46 -2.31 -0.31
N GLY A 200 18.31 -1.66 -1.10
CA GLY A 200 19.66 -2.14 -1.37
C GLY A 200 20.65 -1.81 -0.24
N VAL A 201 20.27 -1.04 0.78
CA VAL A 201 21.09 -0.79 1.96
C VAL A 201 20.90 -1.95 2.96
N PRO A 202 21.99 -2.58 3.47
CA PRO A 202 21.88 -3.70 4.40
C PRO A 202 20.98 -3.43 5.60
N GLY A 203 20.15 -4.41 5.93
CA GLY A 203 19.21 -4.36 7.07
C GLY A 203 17.92 -3.57 6.79
N VAL A 204 17.82 -2.81 5.70
CA VAL A 204 16.58 -2.11 5.34
C VAL A 204 15.62 -3.09 4.68
N ARG A 205 14.39 -3.17 5.21
CA ARG A 205 13.30 -3.94 4.62
C ARG A 205 12.18 -3.00 4.22
N VAL A 206 11.96 -2.85 2.93
CA VAL A 206 10.89 -2.01 2.38
C VAL A 206 9.72 -2.90 1.95
N ALA A 207 8.56 -2.64 2.52
CA ALA A 207 7.30 -3.27 2.14
C ALA A 207 6.35 -2.17 1.67
N LYS A 208 6.54 -1.76 0.42
CA LYS A 208 5.81 -0.63 -0.14
C LYS A 208 4.37 -1.02 -0.44
N HIS A 209 3.42 -0.22 0.03
CA HIS A 209 2.01 -0.38 -0.35
C HIS A 209 1.67 0.57 -1.51
N GLY A 210 0.91 0.09 -2.49
CA GLY A 210 0.55 0.94 -3.63
C GLY A 210 -0.47 0.32 -4.57
N ALA A 211 -0.94 1.15 -5.49
CA ALA A 211 -1.89 0.79 -6.53
C ALA A 211 -1.38 1.24 -7.91
N ARG A 212 -2.19 0.98 -8.94
CA ARG A 212 -2.01 1.59 -10.26
C ARG A 212 -2.35 3.08 -10.22
N ALA A 213 -1.90 3.81 -11.24
CA ALA A 213 -2.26 5.22 -11.37
C ALA A 213 -3.78 5.40 -11.35
N SER A 214 -4.24 6.40 -10.61
CA SER A 214 -5.57 6.99 -10.77
C SER A 214 -5.47 8.12 -11.81
N SER A 215 -4.68 9.15 -11.51
CA SER A 215 -4.62 10.40 -12.28
C SER A 215 -3.31 10.65 -13.03
N SER A 216 -2.24 9.88 -12.78
CA SER A 216 -0.92 10.07 -13.39
C SER A 216 -0.72 9.23 -14.66
N THR A 217 0.30 9.59 -15.45
CA THR A 217 0.70 8.86 -16.66
C THR A 217 1.27 7.48 -16.33
N SER A 218 1.86 7.31 -15.14
CA SER A 218 2.37 6.02 -14.65
C SER A 218 2.23 5.92 -13.13
N GLY A 219 1.68 4.81 -12.64
CA GLY A 219 1.58 4.52 -11.20
C GLY A 219 2.67 3.56 -10.73
N SER A 220 2.82 3.44 -9.41
CA SER A 220 3.81 2.55 -8.78
C SER A 220 3.70 1.09 -9.25
N ALA A 221 2.47 0.55 -9.32
CA ALA A 221 2.24 -0.80 -9.81
C ALA A 221 2.50 -0.93 -11.32
N ASP A 222 2.17 0.09 -12.11
CA ASP A 222 2.37 0.08 -13.57
C ASP A 222 3.86 0.05 -13.93
N LEU A 223 4.68 0.83 -13.20
CA LEU A 223 6.14 0.80 -13.28
C LEU A 223 6.69 -0.58 -12.94
N LEU A 224 6.29 -1.17 -11.81
CA LEU A 224 6.80 -2.47 -11.38
C LEU A 224 6.40 -3.62 -12.32
N ILE A 225 5.20 -3.56 -12.91
CA ILE A 225 4.78 -4.48 -13.97
C ILE A 225 5.69 -4.31 -15.20
N SER A 226 5.99 -3.06 -15.59
CA SER A 226 6.90 -2.76 -16.71
C SER A 226 8.34 -3.20 -16.43
N LEU A 227 8.75 -3.25 -15.16
CA LEU A 227 10.03 -3.84 -14.71
C LEU A 227 9.99 -5.39 -14.68
N GLY A 228 8.89 -6.01 -15.08
CA GLY A 228 8.73 -7.45 -15.21
C GLY A 228 8.32 -8.16 -13.93
N ILE A 229 7.79 -7.45 -12.92
CA ILE A 229 7.27 -8.07 -11.70
C ILE A 229 5.82 -8.51 -11.95
N PRO A 230 5.47 -9.80 -11.75
CA PRO A 230 4.14 -10.32 -12.05
C PRO A 230 3.09 -10.00 -10.97
N LEU A 231 2.92 -8.71 -10.64
CA LEU A 231 2.10 -8.24 -9.52
C LEU A 231 0.63 -8.69 -9.57
N THR A 232 0.04 -8.78 -10.77
CA THR A 232 -1.36 -9.18 -10.94
C THR A 232 -1.60 -10.66 -10.68
N SER A 233 -0.56 -11.48 -10.82
CA SER A 233 -0.61 -12.94 -10.63
C SER A 233 -0.06 -13.38 -9.29
N LEU A 234 0.64 -12.49 -8.58
CA LEU A 234 1.23 -12.75 -7.27
C LEU A 234 0.18 -12.57 -6.16
N SER A 235 -0.31 -13.69 -5.62
CA SER A 235 -1.32 -13.68 -4.56
C SER A 235 -0.74 -13.33 -3.18
N PRO A 236 -1.58 -12.81 -2.24
CA PRO A 236 -1.17 -12.60 -0.85
C PRO A 236 -0.58 -13.83 -0.15
N SER A 237 -1.14 -15.02 -0.40
CA SER A 237 -0.66 -16.29 0.16
C SER A 237 0.73 -16.68 -0.35
N GLN A 238 1.11 -16.25 -1.56
CA GLN A 238 2.44 -16.46 -2.12
C GLN A 238 3.45 -15.44 -1.57
N LEU A 239 3.08 -14.16 -1.49
CA LEU A 239 4.01 -13.11 -1.04
C LEU A 239 4.26 -13.14 0.47
N GLY A 240 3.25 -13.42 1.30
CA GLY A 240 3.39 -13.41 2.77
C GLY A 240 4.60 -14.19 3.31
N PRO A 241 4.80 -15.46 2.91
CA PRO A 241 5.98 -16.24 3.29
C PRO A 241 7.32 -15.75 2.73
N LEU A 242 7.31 -14.95 1.66
CA LEU A 242 8.52 -14.39 1.04
C LEU A 242 8.96 -13.10 1.72
N LEU A 243 8.03 -12.31 2.26
CA LEU A 243 8.31 -10.99 2.85
C LEU A 243 9.51 -10.94 3.81
N PRO A 244 9.73 -11.91 4.73
CA PRO A 244 10.87 -11.85 5.64
C PRO A 244 12.24 -12.03 4.96
N ARG A 245 12.27 -12.57 3.73
CA ARG A 245 13.47 -12.92 2.96
C ARG A 245 13.85 -11.87 1.92
N LEU A 246 12.95 -10.92 1.67
CA LEU A 246 13.12 -9.87 0.67
C LEU A 246 13.49 -8.56 1.36
N SER A 247 14.45 -7.82 0.80
CA SER A 247 14.71 -6.45 1.22
C SER A 247 13.74 -5.45 0.59
N PHE A 248 13.24 -5.74 -0.61
CA PHE A 248 12.20 -4.97 -1.30
C PHE A 248 11.00 -5.85 -1.61
N SER A 249 9.81 -5.35 -1.33
CA SER A 249 8.54 -5.97 -1.69
C SER A 249 7.47 -4.92 -1.95
N PHE A 250 6.48 -5.30 -2.75
CA PHE A 250 5.35 -4.44 -3.09
C PHE A 250 4.03 -5.13 -2.83
N LEU A 251 3.18 -4.50 -2.03
CA LEU A 251 1.83 -4.94 -1.71
C LEU A 251 0.85 -4.22 -2.63
N PHE A 252 0.35 -4.94 -3.64
CA PHE A 252 -0.59 -4.37 -4.61
C PHE A 252 -2.00 -4.24 -4.01
N ALA A 253 -2.38 -3.02 -3.64
CA ALA A 253 -3.54 -2.70 -2.79
C ALA A 253 -4.85 -3.45 -3.14
N PRO A 254 -5.26 -3.60 -4.42
CA PRO A 254 -6.50 -4.32 -4.76
C PRO A 254 -6.53 -5.77 -4.28
N LEU A 255 -5.37 -6.43 -4.12
CA LEU A 255 -5.28 -7.81 -3.64
C LEU A 255 -5.38 -7.93 -2.11
N TYR A 256 -5.08 -6.85 -1.40
CA TYR A 256 -4.98 -6.85 0.06
C TYR A 256 -6.18 -6.22 0.77
N HIS A 257 -6.97 -5.39 0.06
CA HIS A 257 -8.11 -4.67 0.62
C HIS A 257 -9.42 -5.00 -0.08
N PRO A 258 -9.97 -6.22 0.11
CA PRO A 258 -11.23 -6.62 -0.52
C PRO A 258 -12.40 -5.71 -0.12
N SER A 259 -12.36 -5.10 1.06
CA SER A 259 -13.36 -4.12 1.54
C SER A 259 -13.42 -2.83 0.72
N LEU A 260 -12.38 -2.48 -0.04
CA LEU A 260 -12.39 -1.29 -0.91
C LEU A 260 -13.05 -1.54 -2.27
N GLY A 261 -13.14 -2.79 -2.71
CA GLY A 261 -13.68 -3.15 -4.02
C GLY A 261 -15.12 -2.67 -4.24
N PRO A 262 -16.08 -3.03 -3.36
CA PRO A 262 -17.47 -2.61 -3.48
C PRO A 262 -17.70 -1.09 -3.49
N LEU A 263 -16.80 -0.33 -2.85
CA LEU A 263 -16.88 1.12 -2.77
C LEU A 263 -16.46 1.81 -4.09
N ALA A 264 -15.82 1.09 -5.01
CA ALA A 264 -15.28 1.67 -6.23
C ALA A 264 -16.37 2.26 -7.14
N SER A 265 -17.53 1.61 -7.29
CA SER A 265 -18.65 2.13 -8.09
C SER A 265 -19.23 3.41 -7.47
N ILE A 266 -19.40 3.43 -6.14
CA ILE A 266 -19.91 4.58 -5.41
C ILE A 266 -18.96 5.77 -5.58
N ARG A 267 -17.65 5.56 -5.40
CA ARG A 267 -16.63 6.60 -5.59
C ARG A 267 -16.63 7.17 -7.00
N ARG A 268 -16.74 6.32 -8.03
CA ARG A 268 -16.87 6.76 -9.42
C ARG A 268 -18.11 7.62 -9.65
N SER A 269 -19.26 7.20 -9.12
CA SER A 269 -20.51 7.95 -9.26
C SER A 269 -20.51 9.28 -8.52
N LEU A 270 -19.81 9.38 -7.38
CA LEU A 270 -19.67 10.65 -6.64
C LEU A 270 -18.80 11.67 -7.38
N GLY A 271 -17.70 11.22 -8.02
CA GLY A 271 -16.86 12.09 -8.85
C GLY A 271 -16.02 13.13 -8.11
N PHE A 272 -16.07 13.21 -6.78
CA PHE A 272 -15.24 14.10 -5.96
C PHE A 272 -14.40 13.34 -4.92
N PRO A 273 -13.28 13.92 -4.44
CA PRO A 273 -12.41 13.28 -3.45
C PRO A 273 -13.11 13.05 -2.11
N THR A 274 -12.88 11.90 -1.47
CA THR A 274 -13.43 11.53 -0.14
C THR A 274 -12.32 11.08 0.81
N LEU A 275 -12.65 10.64 2.04
CA LEU A 275 -11.79 9.85 2.93
C LEU A 275 -10.87 8.86 2.19
N PHE A 276 -11.39 8.16 1.17
CA PHE A 276 -10.64 7.12 0.46
C PHE A 276 -9.50 7.64 -0.43
N ASN A 277 -9.44 8.96 -0.68
CA ASN A 277 -8.32 9.58 -1.36
C ASN A 277 -7.11 9.76 -0.43
N VAL A 278 -7.33 9.82 0.88
CA VAL A 278 -6.27 10.02 1.89
C VAL A 278 -6.00 8.77 2.74
N LEU A 279 -6.88 7.76 2.68
CA LEU A 279 -6.75 6.55 3.50
C LEU A 279 -5.61 5.61 3.05
N GLY A 280 -5.30 5.56 1.75
CA GLY A 280 -4.37 4.58 1.16
C GLY A 280 -3.01 4.46 1.85
N PRO A 281 -2.32 5.57 2.15
CA PRO A 281 -1.05 5.58 2.89
C PRO A 281 -1.10 4.98 4.30
N LEU A 282 -2.27 4.96 4.94
CA LEU A 282 -2.42 4.55 6.35
C LEU A 282 -2.77 3.06 6.51
N ILE A 283 -3.06 2.36 5.43
CA ILE A 283 -3.60 1.00 5.44
C ILE A 283 -2.64 -0.06 4.91
N ASN A 284 -1.32 0.17 4.96
CA ASN A 284 -0.35 -0.87 4.59
C ASN A 284 -0.56 -2.14 5.46
N PRO A 285 -0.88 -3.32 4.85
CA PRO A 285 -1.16 -4.56 5.59
C PRO A 285 -0.04 -5.05 6.50
N VAL A 286 1.24 -4.74 6.19
CA VAL A 286 2.37 -5.13 7.06
C VAL A 286 2.53 -4.22 8.28
N LYS A 287 1.76 -3.12 8.35
CA LYS A 287 1.73 -2.15 9.46
C LYS A 287 3.15 -1.68 9.85
N PRO A 288 3.89 -1.04 8.93
CA PRO A 288 5.26 -0.62 9.20
C PRO A 288 5.28 0.34 10.39
N ARG A 289 6.21 0.13 11.33
CA ARG A 289 6.36 1.01 12.50
C ARG A 289 7.11 2.29 12.16
N ARG A 290 7.78 2.32 10.99
CA ARG A 290 8.47 3.49 10.47
C ARG A 290 8.12 3.76 9.02
N CYS A 291 7.79 4.98 8.66
CA CYS A 291 7.39 5.31 7.29
C CYS A 291 7.58 6.78 6.92
N ILE A 292 7.53 7.06 5.62
CA ILE A 292 7.35 8.40 5.08
C ILE A 292 6.02 8.45 4.33
N LEU A 293 5.16 9.39 4.74
CA LEU A 293 3.88 9.62 4.10
C LEU A 293 3.85 10.97 3.40
N GLY A 294 3.57 10.96 2.11
CA GLY A 294 3.36 12.14 1.30
C GLY A 294 1.92 12.67 1.39
N VAL A 295 1.75 13.98 1.52
CA VAL A 295 0.43 14.63 1.40
C VAL A 295 0.48 15.81 0.44
N HIS A 296 -0.57 15.99 -0.36
CA HIS A 296 -0.66 17.07 -1.35
C HIS A 296 -1.04 18.45 -0.75
N SER A 297 -1.22 18.54 0.58
CA SER A 297 -1.63 19.77 1.25
C SER A 297 -1.02 19.88 2.64
N PRO A 298 -0.42 21.03 3.01
CA PRO A 298 0.13 21.24 4.34
C PRO A 298 -0.89 21.07 5.47
N HIS A 299 -2.17 21.31 5.22
CA HIS A 299 -3.23 21.11 6.21
C HIS A 299 -3.35 19.64 6.64
N LEU A 300 -3.09 18.69 5.73
CA LEU A 300 -3.12 17.26 6.03
C LEU A 300 -1.87 16.79 6.78
N GLY A 301 -0.79 17.57 6.77
CA GLY A 301 0.50 17.19 7.38
C GLY A 301 0.37 16.81 8.85
N ASN A 302 -0.12 17.75 9.67
CA ASN A 302 -0.32 17.49 11.09
C ASN A 302 -1.43 16.44 11.34
N VAL A 303 -2.48 16.43 10.52
CA VAL A 303 -3.57 15.45 10.62
C VAL A 303 -3.04 14.01 10.48
N PHE A 304 -2.18 13.76 9.50
CA PHE A 304 -1.56 12.46 9.28
C PHE A 304 -0.59 12.11 10.40
N ALA A 305 0.24 13.05 10.86
CA ALA A 305 1.17 12.82 11.95
C ALA A 305 0.44 12.43 13.24
N GLU A 306 -0.69 13.08 13.52
CA GLU A 306 -1.58 12.77 14.63
C GLU A 306 -2.26 11.40 14.48
N ALA A 307 -2.77 11.07 13.29
CA ALA A 307 -3.37 9.77 13.01
C ALA A 307 -2.35 8.62 13.19
N LEU A 308 -1.11 8.81 12.75
CA LEU A 308 -0.01 7.86 12.96
C LEU A 308 0.34 7.72 14.46
N ARG A 309 0.32 8.83 15.21
CA ARG A 309 0.53 8.82 16.66
C ARG A 309 -0.54 8.01 17.39
N GLU A 310 -1.82 8.20 17.04
CA GLU A 310 -2.93 7.41 17.61
C GLU A 310 -2.82 5.92 17.28
N ARG A 311 -2.33 5.58 16.08
CA ARG A 311 -2.10 4.18 15.66
C ARG A 311 -0.86 3.53 16.27
N GLY A 312 -0.04 4.28 16.99
CA GLY A 312 1.18 3.76 17.64
C GLY A 312 2.38 3.59 16.70
N THR A 313 2.43 4.34 15.58
CA THR A 313 3.63 4.41 14.74
C THR A 313 4.81 4.98 15.54
N GLU A 314 5.97 4.34 15.48
CA GLU A 314 7.14 4.71 16.29
C GLU A 314 7.83 5.98 15.78
N ARG A 315 8.04 6.02 14.45
CA ARG A 315 8.71 7.12 13.78
C ARG A 315 8.16 7.33 12.38
N ALA A 316 7.79 8.55 12.02
CA ALA A 316 7.37 8.83 10.66
C ALA A 316 7.69 10.25 10.26
N TRP A 317 7.90 10.47 8.96
CA TRP A 317 7.85 11.80 8.38
C TRP A 317 6.58 11.92 7.54
N VAL A 318 5.75 12.90 7.83
CA VAL A 318 4.75 13.36 6.87
C VAL A 318 5.35 14.53 6.10
N VAL A 319 5.31 14.48 4.77
CA VAL A 319 5.98 15.47 3.91
C VAL A 319 5.01 16.13 2.93
N CYS A 320 5.22 17.40 2.66
CA CYS A 320 4.49 18.16 1.65
C CYS A 320 5.42 19.20 1.01
N GLY A 321 5.72 19.05 -0.28
CA GLY A 321 6.40 20.09 -1.05
C GLY A 321 5.53 21.35 -1.10
N ARG A 322 6.13 22.54 -1.00
CA ARG A 322 5.38 23.81 -0.91
C ARG A 322 4.54 24.12 -2.15
N GLU A 323 4.87 23.51 -3.27
CA GLU A 323 4.12 23.53 -4.51
C GLU A 323 2.95 22.53 -4.56
N GLY A 324 2.61 21.90 -3.44
CA GLY A 324 1.51 20.92 -3.32
C GLY A 324 1.89 19.49 -3.69
N LEU A 325 3.19 19.22 -3.86
CA LEU A 325 3.73 17.89 -4.16
C LEU A 325 3.64 16.97 -2.94
N ASP A 326 3.21 15.73 -3.12
CA ASP A 326 3.12 14.74 -2.04
C ASP A 326 4.44 13.97 -1.81
N GLU A 327 5.57 14.61 -2.11
CA GLU A 327 6.92 14.07 -2.00
C GLU A 327 7.86 15.18 -1.51
N ILE A 328 9.09 14.85 -1.10
CA ILE A 328 10.09 15.89 -0.80
C ILE A 328 10.46 16.63 -2.08
N SER A 329 10.19 17.92 -2.18
CA SER A 329 10.39 18.69 -3.42
C SER A 329 11.85 18.64 -3.91
N PRO A 330 12.08 18.35 -5.21
CA PRO A 330 13.38 18.53 -5.82
C PRO A 330 13.67 20.00 -6.16
N GLU A 331 12.64 20.85 -6.24
CA GLU A 331 12.74 22.23 -6.68
C GLU A 331 12.98 23.18 -5.51
N GLY A 332 12.24 23.00 -4.42
CA GLY A 332 12.17 23.97 -3.34
C GLY A 332 12.05 23.37 -1.95
N GLU A 333 11.35 24.09 -1.09
CA GLU A 333 11.16 23.73 0.31
C GLU A 333 10.06 22.68 0.49
N THR A 334 10.20 21.87 1.53
CA THR A 334 9.25 20.84 1.92
C THR A 334 8.95 20.99 3.41
N ASP A 335 7.67 21.04 3.75
CA ASP A 335 7.21 20.98 5.12
C ASP A 335 7.22 19.52 5.61
N VAL A 336 7.78 19.30 6.80
CA VAL A 336 7.92 17.98 7.42
C VAL A 336 7.31 17.98 8.80
N TRP A 337 6.40 17.04 9.06
CA TRP A 337 5.91 16.71 10.40
C TRP A 337 6.52 15.38 10.82
N GLU A 338 7.59 15.45 11.62
CA GLU A 338 8.25 14.27 12.18
C GLU A 338 7.52 13.81 13.43
N LEU A 339 6.97 12.59 13.37
CA LEU A 339 6.61 11.81 14.54
C LEU A 339 7.84 11.03 15.01
N ARG A 340 8.27 11.20 16.26
CA ARG A 340 9.34 10.40 16.88
C ARG A 340 9.09 10.29 18.38
N HIS A 341 9.01 9.07 18.92
CA HIS A 341 8.72 8.82 20.34
C HIS A 341 7.44 9.52 20.84
N LYS A 342 6.36 9.46 20.04
CA LYS A 342 5.06 10.13 20.31
C LYS A 342 5.09 11.67 20.30
N GLU A 343 6.25 12.29 20.10
CA GLU A 343 6.36 13.74 19.85
C GLU A 343 6.23 14.02 18.36
N ILE A 344 5.50 15.08 18.02
CA ILE A 344 5.39 15.59 16.66
C ILE A 344 6.15 16.92 16.60
N LYS A 345 7.09 17.03 15.66
CA LYS A 345 7.85 18.26 15.41
C LYS A 345 7.67 18.67 13.96
N HIS A 346 7.38 19.95 13.73
CA HIS A 346 7.29 20.53 12.40
C HIS A 346 8.57 21.31 12.08
N PHE A 347 9.13 21.09 10.90
CA PHE A 347 10.27 21.83 10.36
C PHE A 347 10.25 21.81 8.83
N VAL A 348 11.15 22.58 8.22
CA VAL A 348 11.26 22.71 6.77
C VAL A 348 12.61 22.19 6.30
N ILE A 349 12.62 21.44 5.20
CA ILE A 349 13.83 20.97 4.51
C ILE A 349 13.83 21.45 3.06
N SER A 350 14.98 21.34 2.42
CA SER A 350 15.17 21.59 0.98
C SER A 350 16.20 20.60 0.42
N PRO A 351 16.41 20.50 -0.90
CA PRO A 351 17.49 19.70 -1.46
C PRO A 351 18.87 19.98 -0.81
N ALA A 352 19.13 21.23 -0.43
CA ALA A 352 20.36 21.64 0.25
C ALA A 352 20.54 20.98 1.63
N SER A 353 19.45 20.63 2.34
CA SER A 353 19.49 19.89 3.61
C SER A 353 20.12 18.49 3.46
N PHE A 354 20.15 17.96 2.24
CA PHE A 354 20.76 16.68 1.88
C PHE A 354 22.14 16.84 1.22
N GLY A 355 22.59 18.07 0.98
CA GLY A 355 23.77 18.34 0.15
C GLY A 355 23.56 18.05 -1.34
N LEU A 356 22.31 18.08 -1.81
CA LEU A 356 21.93 17.87 -3.22
C LEU A 356 21.51 19.19 -3.88
N PRO A 357 21.72 19.34 -5.21
CA PRO A 357 21.27 20.52 -5.93
C PRO A 357 19.75 20.50 -6.13
N SER A 358 19.14 21.69 -6.19
CA SER A 358 17.75 21.84 -6.59
C SER A 358 17.57 21.64 -8.11
N HIS A 359 16.47 21.00 -8.49
CA HIS A 359 16.06 20.77 -9.87
C HIS A 359 14.60 21.21 -10.07
N PRO A 360 14.29 22.03 -11.08
CA PRO A 360 12.91 22.36 -11.43
C PRO A 360 12.05 21.12 -11.67
N LEU A 361 10.78 21.14 -11.26
CA LEU A 361 9.85 20.02 -11.42
C LEU A 361 9.74 19.51 -12.86
N LYS A 362 9.78 20.42 -13.83
CA LYS A 362 9.79 20.09 -15.27
C LYS A 362 10.95 19.17 -15.71
N HIS A 363 12.01 19.03 -14.90
CA HIS A 363 13.12 18.13 -15.18
C HIS A 363 12.89 16.70 -14.69
N VAL A 364 11.87 16.48 -13.85
CA VAL A 364 11.55 15.19 -13.22
C VAL A 364 10.13 14.71 -13.58
N ASN A 365 9.59 15.17 -14.70
CA ASN A 365 8.29 14.73 -15.22
C ASN A 365 8.24 13.21 -15.43
N SER A 366 7.05 12.64 -15.27
CA SER A 366 6.78 11.25 -15.64
C SER A 366 6.75 11.07 -17.16
N HIS A 367 7.01 9.85 -17.59
CA HIS A 367 6.73 9.34 -18.91
C HIS A 367 5.78 8.13 -18.82
N SER A 368 5.64 7.33 -19.88
CA SER A 368 4.92 6.07 -19.80
C SER A 368 5.59 5.09 -18.83
N ALA A 369 4.84 4.11 -18.32
CA ALA A 369 5.39 3.12 -17.39
C ALA A 369 6.61 2.36 -17.94
N ALA A 370 6.62 2.08 -19.25
CA ALA A 370 7.74 1.40 -19.90
C ALA A 370 8.97 2.31 -20.07
N GLU A 371 8.77 3.60 -20.39
CA GLU A 371 9.86 4.59 -20.44
C GLU A 371 10.44 4.86 -19.06
N ASN A 372 9.59 5.01 -18.04
CA ASN A 372 10.01 5.14 -16.64
C ASN A 372 10.79 3.89 -16.20
N ALA A 373 10.37 2.68 -16.59
CA ALA A 373 11.11 1.45 -16.33
C ALA A 373 12.51 1.50 -16.98
N ALA A 374 12.64 1.97 -18.22
CA ALA A 374 13.94 2.14 -18.87
C ALA A 374 14.85 3.13 -18.11
N ILE A 375 14.28 4.24 -17.62
CA ILE A 375 14.99 5.22 -16.78
C ILE A 375 15.48 4.57 -15.49
N VAL A 376 14.61 3.84 -14.77
CA VAL A 376 14.98 3.11 -13.54
C VAL A 376 16.13 2.14 -13.81
N LEU A 377 16.02 1.30 -14.84
CA LEU A 377 17.06 0.32 -15.14
C LEU A 377 18.39 0.97 -15.55
N LYS A 378 18.36 2.12 -16.22
CA LYS A 378 19.57 2.89 -16.56
C LYS A 378 20.21 3.51 -15.33
N MET A 379 19.40 4.06 -14.43
CA MET A 379 19.87 4.70 -13.20
C MET A 379 20.41 3.69 -12.18
N LEU A 380 19.82 2.49 -12.09
CA LEU A 380 20.26 1.43 -11.17
C LEU A 380 21.46 0.61 -11.70
N ARG A 381 22.12 1.04 -12.78
CA ARG A 381 23.34 0.37 -13.26
C ARG A 381 24.48 0.59 -12.29
N SER A 382 25.21 -0.48 -11.98
CA SER A 382 26.42 -0.38 -11.18
C SER A 382 27.49 0.43 -11.91
N SER A 383 28.46 0.99 -11.18
CA SER A 383 29.57 1.71 -11.79
C SER A 383 30.43 0.81 -12.68
N LYS A 384 30.43 -0.51 -12.45
CA LYS A 384 31.13 -1.48 -13.31
C LYS A 384 30.43 -1.60 -14.67
N GLU A 385 29.12 -1.85 -14.67
CA GLU A 385 28.31 -1.93 -15.90
C GLU A 385 28.31 -0.62 -16.68
N ALA A 386 28.30 0.53 -15.98
CA ALA A 386 28.36 1.84 -16.61
C ALA A 386 29.71 2.07 -17.33
N ARG A 387 30.82 1.57 -16.79
CA ARG A 387 32.15 1.66 -17.42
C ARG A 387 32.28 0.73 -18.63
N GLU A 388 31.72 -0.48 -18.54
CA GLU A 388 31.75 -1.48 -19.62
C GLU A 388 31.00 -1.00 -20.88
N ASP A 389 29.90 -0.25 -20.72
CA ASP A 389 29.10 0.32 -21.82
C ASP A 389 29.85 1.46 -22.55
N VAL A 390 30.61 2.27 -21.80
CA VAL A 390 31.48 3.32 -22.37
C VAL A 390 32.63 2.69 -23.14
N THR A 391 33.25 1.63 -22.60
CA THR A 391 34.31 0.92 -23.32
C THR A 391 33.77 0.23 -24.56
N GLN A 392 32.57 -0.38 -24.55
CA GLN A 392 31.96 -0.96 -25.75
C GLN A 392 31.59 0.11 -26.79
N SER A 393 31.18 1.31 -26.37
CA SER A 393 30.86 2.42 -27.27
C SER A 393 32.11 3.06 -27.90
N GLU A 394 33.23 3.09 -27.17
CA GLU A 394 34.53 3.59 -27.68
C GLU A 394 35.30 2.53 -28.49
N GLU A 395 35.20 1.25 -28.11
CA GLU A 395 35.86 0.13 -28.79
C GLU A 395 35.17 -0.20 -30.14
N LEU A 396 33.87 0.10 -30.28
CA LEU A 396 33.16 0.07 -31.57
C LEU A 396 33.64 1.16 -32.56
N LEU A 397 34.39 2.17 -32.10
CA LEU A 397 34.95 3.25 -32.92
C LEU A 397 36.39 2.98 -33.38
N LEU A 398 37.06 1.90 -32.93
CA LEU A 398 38.50 1.70 -33.19
C LEU A 398 38.98 0.28 -33.55
N LEU A 399 38.13 -0.69 -33.85
CA LEU A 399 38.62 -2.03 -34.21
C LEU A 399 38.74 -2.29 -35.73
N PRO A 400 39.94 -2.64 -36.26
CA PRO A 400 40.08 -3.30 -37.56
C PRO A 400 39.66 -4.79 -37.46
N PRO A 401 39.36 -5.47 -38.57
CA PRO A 401 38.86 -6.85 -38.53
C PRO A 401 40.03 -7.81 -38.33
N SER A 402 39.92 -8.77 -37.39
CA SER A 402 40.28 -10.20 -37.52
C SER A 402 40.54 -10.89 -36.17
N GLU A 403 39.90 -12.05 -36.00
CA GLU A 403 40.32 -13.27 -35.25
C GLU A 403 39.99 -13.45 -33.74
N PRO A 404 39.84 -14.72 -33.28
CA PRO A 404 38.70 -15.14 -32.45
C PRO A 404 38.99 -15.40 -30.95
N LEU A 405 37.88 -15.55 -30.23
CA LEU A 405 37.72 -15.86 -28.81
C LEU A 405 38.74 -16.84 -28.21
N SER A 406 39.21 -16.50 -27.00
CA SER A 406 39.65 -17.47 -26.01
C SER A 406 38.93 -17.22 -24.67
N CYS A 407 38.51 -18.33 -24.09
CA CYS A 407 37.70 -18.50 -22.88
C CYS A 407 38.52 -18.22 -21.61
N ALA A 408 37.90 -17.62 -20.59
CA ALA A 408 37.93 -18.09 -19.18
C ALA A 408 37.56 -16.96 -18.20
N LEU A 409 36.45 -17.14 -17.46
CA LEU A 409 36.43 -17.36 -16.00
C LEU A 409 34.98 -17.17 -15.50
N GLU A 410 34.34 -18.28 -15.17
CA GLU A 410 33.06 -18.31 -14.47
C GLU A 410 33.22 -17.76 -13.05
N LEU A 411 32.75 -16.54 -12.86
CA LEU A 411 32.12 -16.13 -11.61
C LEU A 411 30.62 -16.35 -11.82
N SER A 412 30.00 -17.12 -10.93
CA SER A 412 28.56 -17.39 -10.92
C SER A 412 27.77 -16.09 -10.79
N ALA A 413 27.56 -15.41 -11.92
CA ALA A 413 26.61 -14.34 -12.07
C ALA A 413 25.22 -14.99 -12.05
N VAL A 414 24.37 -14.52 -11.14
CA VAL A 414 22.94 -14.78 -11.23
C VAL A 414 22.50 -14.17 -12.57
N GLU A 415 22.28 -14.99 -13.60
CA GLU A 415 21.75 -14.55 -14.87
C GLU A 415 20.35 -13.95 -14.62
N THR A 416 20.30 -12.62 -14.50
CA THR A 416 19.06 -11.88 -14.47
C THR A 416 18.45 -11.98 -15.85
N ALA A 417 17.34 -12.70 -16.01
CA ALA A 417 16.60 -12.70 -17.27
C ALA A 417 16.33 -11.23 -17.69
N PRO A 418 16.76 -10.80 -18.89
CA PRO A 418 16.61 -9.42 -19.32
C PRO A 418 15.13 -9.05 -19.40
N VAL A 419 14.78 -7.85 -18.95
CA VAL A 419 13.48 -7.25 -19.27
C VAL A 419 13.50 -6.98 -20.78
N GLN A 420 12.94 -7.89 -21.57
CA GLN A 420 12.94 -7.77 -23.03
C GLN A 420 12.05 -6.60 -23.47
N GLY A 421 12.57 -5.74 -24.36
CA GLY A 421 11.74 -4.85 -25.19
C GLY A 421 11.30 -3.52 -24.57
N LEU A 422 11.97 -2.99 -23.55
CA LEU A 422 11.68 -1.63 -23.08
C LEU A 422 12.01 -0.58 -24.16
N PRO A 423 11.23 0.51 -24.25
CA PRO A 423 11.49 1.60 -25.19
C PRO A 423 12.79 2.33 -24.85
N ALA A 424 13.31 3.08 -25.82
CA ALA A 424 14.40 4.00 -25.55
C ALA A 424 13.95 5.09 -24.57
N ILE A 425 14.88 5.57 -23.74
CA ILE A 425 14.63 6.69 -22.83
C ILE A 425 14.29 7.93 -23.68
N PRO A 426 13.20 8.66 -23.38
CA PRO A 426 12.82 9.84 -24.13
C PRO A 426 13.95 10.87 -24.27
N ALA A 427 14.06 11.48 -25.44
CA ALA A 427 15.04 12.54 -25.67
C ALA A 427 14.74 13.75 -24.76
N GLY A 428 15.77 14.26 -24.08
CA GLY A 428 15.63 15.40 -23.18
C GLY A 428 15.36 15.04 -21.71
N THR A 429 15.15 13.77 -21.37
CA THR A 429 15.07 13.32 -19.97
C THR A 429 16.35 13.70 -19.22
N ARG A 430 16.19 14.43 -18.11
CA ARG A 430 17.31 14.88 -17.26
C ARG A 430 17.64 13.80 -16.24
N LEU A 431 18.34 12.75 -16.66
CA LEU A 431 18.67 11.59 -15.81
C LEU A 431 19.28 11.98 -14.45
N LYS A 432 20.19 12.96 -14.43
CA LYS A 432 20.79 13.40 -13.17
C LYS A 432 19.80 14.06 -12.22
N ALA A 433 18.82 14.81 -12.73
CA ALA A 433 17.76 15.39 -11.91
C ALA A 433 16.87 14.29 -11.31
N VAL A 434 16.53 13.28 -12.10
CA VAL A 434 15.74 12.12 -11.63
C VAL A 434 16.51 11.29 -10.58
N GLU A 435 17.81 11.11 -10.77
CA GLU A 435 18.68 10.43 -9.81
C GLU A 435 18.79 11.21 -8.50
N ASP A 436 19.08 12.51 -8.55
CA ASP A 436 19.14 13.36 -7.34
C ASP A 436 17.79 13.40 -6.63
N TYR A 437 16.69 13.46 -7.38
CA TYR A 437 15.34 13.37 -6.83
C TYR A 437 15.08 12.04 -6.12
N THR A 438 15.54 10.93 -6.71
CA THR A 438 15.49 9.59 -6.09
C THR A 438 16.32 9.53 -4.82
N LEU A 439 17.52 10.11 -4.83
CA LEU A 439 18.40 10.17 -3.66
C LEU A 439 17.77 10.97 -2.52
N LEU A 440 17.07 12.08 -2.79
CA LEU A 440 16.35 12.84 -1.76
C LEU A 440 15.36 11.96 -0.98
N GLN A 441 14.47 11.28 -1.70
CA GLN A 441 13.46 10.43 -1.07
C GLN A 441 14.07 9.20 -0.37
N ALA A 442 15.04 8.55 -1.01
CA ALA A 442 15.68 7.36 -0.46
C ALA A 442 16.44 7.69 0.83
N SER A 443 17.14 8.83 0.85
CA SER A 443 17.92 9.27 2.01
C SER A 443 17.02 9.61 3.19
N ALA A 444 15.88 10.26 2.95
CA ALA A 444 14.89 10.48 3.99
C ALA A 444 14.36 9.15 4.55
N LEU A 445 14.06 8.17 3.69
CA LEU A 445 13.59 6.86 4.14
C LEU A 445 14.65 6.12 4.97
N LEU A 446 15.93 6.20 4.58
CA LEU A 446 17.07 5.66 5.33
C LEU A 446 17.25 6.36 6.69
N TYR A 447 17.05 7.68 6.73
CA TYR A 447 17.07 8.46 7.96
C TYR A 447 15.97 8.00 8.91
N VAL A 448 14.72 7.91 8.43
CA VAL A 448 13.57 7.42 9.20
C VAL A 448 13.79 5.97 9.65
N ALA A 449 14.35 5.12 8.79
CA ALA A 449 14.73 3.74 9.12
C ALA A 449 15.80 3.67 10.24
N GLY A 450 16.55 4.76 10.46
CA GLY A 450 17.59 4.85 11.49
C GLY A 450 18.93 4.29 11.04
N ARG A 451 19.25 4.42 9.75
CA ARG A 451 20.52 3.94 9.16
C ARG A 451 21.67 4.93 9.30
N ALA A 452 21.38 6.21 9.49
CA ALA A 452 22.35 7.23 9.91
C ALA A 452 21.62 8.38 10.63
N ASP A 453 22.39 9.20 11.35
CA ASP A 453 21.87 10.31 12.18
C ASP A 453 21.71 11.63 11.40
N ASP A 454 22.24 11.72 10.18
CA ASP A 454 22.15 12.90 9.32
C ASP A 454 21.82 12.54 7.87
N LEU A 455 21.19 13.49 7.17
CA LEU A 455 20.68 13.29 5.81
C LEU A 455 21.81 13.13 4.78
N GLY A 456 22.96 13.77 4.97
CA GLY A 456 24.11 13.67 4.06
C GLY A 456 24.73 12.27 4.07
N SER A 457 24.89 11.69 5.26
CA SER A 457 25.31 10.28 5.42
C SER A 457 24.30 9.32 4.76
N CYS A 458 23.00 9.58 4.89
CA CYS A 458 21.98 8.79 4.20
C CYS A 458 22.06 8.91 2.67
N VAL A 459 22.42 10.08 2.12
CA VAL A 459 22.70 10.24 0.68
C VAL A 459 23.88 9.38 0.26
N GLY A 460 24.94 9.33 1.07
CA GLY A 460 26.09 8.44 0.85
C GLY A 460 25.68 6.97 0.74
N LEU A 461 24.85 6.49 1.68
CA LEU A 461 24.33 5.12 1.67
C LEU A 461 23.45 4.83 0.44
N ALA A 462 22.55 5.75 0.09
CA ALA A 462 21.69 5.61 -1.08
C ALA A 462 22.49 5.57 -2.38
N ARG A 463 23.52 6.42 -2.54
CA ARG A 463 24.44 6.39 -3.69
C ARG A 463 25.21 5.08 -3.76
N GLN A 464 25.77 4.63 -2.63
CA GLN A 464 26.48 3.36 -2.57
C GLN A 464 25.58 2.19 -3.00
N SER A 465 24.31 2.21 -2.62
CA SER A 465 23.34 1.19 -3.03
C SER A 465 23.17 1.11 -4.56
N ILE A 466 23.18 2.26 -5.24
CA ILE A 466 23.14 2.35 -6.71
C ILE A 466 24.48 1.90 -7.31
N GLU A 467 25.58 2.52 -6.89
CA GLU A 467 26.92 2.33 -7.48
C GLU A 467 27.41 0.88 -7.39
N THR A 468 27.10 0.20 -6.30
CA THR A 468 27.45 -1.22 -6.07
C THR A 468 26.51 -2.20 -6.78
N GLY A 469 25.36 -1.74 -7.30
CA GLY A 469 24.32 -2.58 -7.88
C GLY A 469 23.40 -3.25 -6.85
N ALA A 470 23.53 -2.94 -5.54
CA ALA A 470 22.71 -3.55 -4.50
C ALA A 470 21.21 -3.20 -4.65
N ALA A 471 20.89 -1.97 -5.07
CA ALA A 471 19.52 -1.57 -5.38
C ALA A 471 18.93 -2.39 -6.54
N ARG A 472 19.73 -2.64 -7.58
CA ARG A 472 19.34 -3.49 -8.71
C ARG A 472 19.11 -4.94 -8.26
N LEU A 473 20.00 -5.46 -7.41
CA LEU A 473 19.86 -6.81 -6.85
C LEU A 473 18.58 -6.96 -6.02
N ALA A 474 18.20 -5.96 -5.21
CA ALA A 474 16.96 -5.98 -4.43
C ALA A 474 15.71 -6.08 -5.33
N LEU A 475 15.68 -5.30 -6.42
CA LEU A 475 14.63 -5.37 -7.44
C LEU A 475 14.58 -6.75 -8.12
N ASP A 476 15.73 -7.24 -8.56
CA ASP A 476 15.83 -8.52 -9.27
C ASP A 476 15.49 -9.71 -8.37
N GLN A 477 15.86 -9.66 -7.09
CA GLN A 477 15.49 -10.68 -6.11
C GLN A 477 13.97 -10.75 -5.96
N PHE A 478 13.28 -9.61 -5.79
CA PHE A 478 11.83 -9.60 -5.70
C PHE A 478 11.16 -10.15 -6.96
N ARG A 479 11.61 -9.72 -8.14
CA ARG A 479 11.13 -10.20 -9.44
C ARG A 479 11.26 -11.73 -9.58
N GLN A 480 12.43 -12.27 -9.24
CA GLN A 480 12.72 -13.70 -9.35
C GLN A 480 11.92 -14.53 -8.35
N GLU A 481 11.89 -14.14 -7.08
CA GLU A 481 11.15 -14.87 -6.05
C GLU A 481 9.64 -14.83 -6.29
N ALA A 482 9.10 -13.69 -6.74
CA ALA A 482 7.70 -13.60 -7.16
C ALA A 482 7.38 -14.57 -8.31
N SER A 483 8.22 -14.60 -9.34
CA SER A 483 8.05 -15.49 -10.50
C SER A 483 8.15 -16.96 -10.11
N ARG A 484 9.11 -17.31 -9.23
CA ARG A 484 9.29 -18.67 -8.71
C ARG A 484 8.11 -19.12 -7.86
N ALA A 485 7.54 -18.24 -7.03
CA ALA A 485 6.39 -18.58 -6.20
C ALA A 485 5.16 -18.89 -7.04
N ILE A 486 4.92 -18.14 -8.12
CA ILE A 486 3.83 -18.40 -9.06
C ILE A 486 4.04 -19.77 -9.75
N ALA A 487 5.24 -20.01 -10.29
CA ALA A 487 5.53 -21.26 -10.99
C ALA A 487 5.39 -22.52 -10.10
N ARG A 488 5.80 -22.45 -8.83
CA ARG A 488 5.68 -23.58 -7.89
C ARG A 488 4.24 -23.98 -7.63
N ASP A 489 3.33 -23.01 -7.54
CA ASP A 489 1.91 -23.30 -7.33
C ASP A 489 1.24 -23.84 -8.59
N ASP A 490 1.62 -23.34 -9.77
CA ASP A 490 1.17 -23.87 -11.06
C ASP A 490 1.58 -25.34 -11.22
N ASP A 491 2.83 -25.68 -10.88
CA ASP A 491 3.34 -27.06 -10.89
C ASP A 491 2.63 -27.95 -9.87
N ALA A 492 2.41 -27.46 -8.64
CA ALA A 492 1.69 -28.19 -7.61
C ALA A 492 0.24 -28.48 -8.03
N HIS A 493 -0.42 -27.50 -8.66
CA HIS A 493 -1.78 -27.64 -9.18
C HIS A 493 -1.85 -28.63 -10.36
N ALA A 494 -0.87 -28.60 -11.27
CA ALA A 494 -0.74 -29.56 -12.37
C ALA A 494 -0.51 -31.00 -11.87
N GLN A 495 0.31 -31.19 -10.84
CA GLN A 495 0.54 -32.51 -10.24
C GLN A 495 -0.71 -33.03 -9.49
N GLN A 496 -1.44 -32.16 -8.80
CA GLN A 496 -2.67 -32.54 -8.09
C GLN A 496 -3.79 -32.91 -9.06
N THR A 497 -3.96 -32.15 -10.14
CA THR A 497 -4.91 -32.48 -11.20
C THR A 497 -4.55 -33.78 -11.91
N PHE A 498 -3.27 -34.01 -12.24
CA PHE A 498 -2.82 -35.28 -12.82
C PHE A 498 -3.13 -36.48 -11.90
N ARG A 499 -2.83 -36.37 -10.60
CA ARG A 499 -3.17 -37.42 -9.60
C ARG A 499 -4.67 -37.67 -9.50
N ALA A 500 -5.49 -36.61 -9.50
CA ALA A 500 -6.94 -36.75 -9.46
C ALA A 500 -7.48 -37.51 -10.69
N HIS A 501 -6.98 -37.19 -11.89
CA HIS A 501 -7.37 -37.87 -13.14
C HIS A 501 -6.87 -39.32 -13.19
N SER A 502 -5.64 -39.61 -12.75
CA SER A 502 -5.14 -41.00 -12.68
C SER A 502 -5.91 -41.85 -11.68
N SER A 503 -6.39 -41.27 -10.57
CA SER A 503 -7.18 -41.99 -9.56
C SER A 503 -8.63 -42.26 -9.99
N THR A 504 -9.20 -41.47 -10.91
CA THR A 504 -10.54 -41.71 -11.46
C THR A 504 -10.53 -42.83 -12.51
N THR A 505 -9.45 -42.97 -13.29
CA THR A 505 -9.29 -44.08 -14.24
C THR A 505 -9.12 -45.43 -13.54
N THR A 506 -8.48 -45.48 -12.37
CA THR A 506 -8.35 -46.73 -11.60
C THR A 506 -9.64 -47.16 -10.88
N ALA A 507 -10.60 -46.24 -10.68
CA ALA A 507 -11.89 -46.55 -10.08
C ALA A 507 -12.92 -47.09 -11.11
N SER A 508 -12.77 -46.77 -12.39
CA SER A 508 -13.62 -47.35 -13.46
C SER A 508 -13.19 -48.76 -13.88
N ASP A 509 -11.92 -49.13 -13.66
CA ASP A 509 -11.40 -50.47 -13.98
C ASP A 509 -11.60 -51.48 -12.84
N ALA A 510 -11.95 -51.04 -11.63
CA ALA A 510 -12.19 -51.91 -10.47
C ALA A 510 -13.66 -52.37 -10.31
N ALA A 511 -14.57 -51.97 -11.22
CA ALA A 511 -15.99 -52.37 -11.22
C ALA A 511 -16.31 -53.48 -12.24
N HIS A 512 -15.29 -54.13 -12.82
CA HIS A 512 -15.44 -55.21 -13.80
C HIS A 512 -14.73 -56.50 -13.38
N ASP A 513 -14.92 -56.98 -12.15
CA ASP A 513 -14.70 -58.41 -11.87
C ASP A 513 -15.43 -58.91 -10.62
N ALA A 514 -16.64 -59.48 -10.79
CA ALA A 514 -17.17 -60.53 -9.91
C ALA A 514 -18.51 -61.13 -10.41
N HIS A 515 -18.38 -62.33 -10.97
CA HIS A 515 -19.30 -63.48 -10.90
C HIS A 515 -20.50 -63.67 -11.87
N PRO A 516 -20.65 -64.88 -12.46
CA PRO A 516 -21.67 -65.22 -13.43
C PRO A 516 -22.91 -65.88 -12.78
N GLN A 517 -24.11 -65.55 -13.25
CA GLN A 517 -25.28 -66.41 -13.09
C GLN A 517 -26.04 -66.62 -14.41
N LYS A 518 -26.34 -67.90 -14.62
CA LYS A 518 -27.08 -68.54 -15.73
C LYS A 518 -28.59 -68.24 -15.63
N VAL A 519 -29.30 -68.54 -16.74
CA VAL A 519 -30.78 -68.71 -16.91
C VAL A 519 -31.49 -67.37 -17.28
N THR A 520 -32.28 -67.18 -18.35
CA THR A 520 -32.81 -67.99 -19.47
C THR A 520 -33.28 -67.09 -20.63
N SER A 521 -33.17 -67.62 -21.84
CA SER A 521 -33.98 -67.47 -23.07
C SER A 521 -35.08 -66.39 -23.15
N SER A 522 -35.01 -65.48 -24.13
CA SER A 522 -35.92 -65.44 -25.30
C SER A 522 -35.63 -64.25 -26.23
N GLU A 523 -35.65 -64.54 -27.54
CA GLU A 523 -35.95 -63.66 -28.69
C GLU A 523 -34.91 -62.57 -29.08
N LEU A 524 -34.07 -62.73 -30.11
CA LEU A 524 -34.36 -62.73 -31.58
C LEU A 524 -35.40 -61.66 -31.96
N ALA A 525 -35.20 -60.72 -32.88
CA ALA A 525 -34.14 -60.51 -33.86
C ALA A 525 -34.34 -59.11 -34.48
N ARG A 526 -33.23 -58.57 -35.00
CA ARG A 526 -33.03 -57.80 -36.24
C ARG A 526 -32.02 -56.68 -35.97
N ASP A 527 -30.73 -56.93 -36.20
CA ASP A 527 -30.06 -56.93 -37.52
C ASP A 527 -30.46 -55.73 -38.39
N ALA A 528 -29.55 -54.99 -38.99
CA ALA A 528 -28.10 -55.03 -38.95
C ALA A 528 -27.57 -53.74 -39.61
N SER A 529 -26.34 -53.40 -39.23
CA SER A 529 -25.21 -53.05 -40.12
C SER A 529 -25.42 -51.97 -41.18
N SER A 530 -24.68 -50.86 -41.04
CA SER A 530 -23.39 -50.65 -41.71
C SER A 530 -23.58 -50.27 -43.19
N SER A 531 -22.95 -49.24 -43.71
CA SER A 531 -21.51 -49.09 -43.67
C SER A 531 -21.16 -47.74 -44.31
N ALA A 532 -20.17 -47.10 -43.73
CA ALA A 532 -19.44 -46.02 -44.35
C ALA A 532 -18.58 -46.55 -45.50
N SER A 533 -18.49 -45.84 -46.62
CA SER A 533 -17.24 -45.75 -47.39
C SER A 533 -17.15 -44.45 -48.18
N ARG A 534 -16.26 -43.58 -47.70
CA ARG A 534 -15.42 -42.59 -48.39
C ARG A 534 -15.63 -42.36 -49.90
N GLN A 535 -15.77 -41.08 -50.26
CA GLN A 535 -15.07 -40.45 -51.39
C GLN A 535 -15.09 -38.91 -51.24
N ALA A 536 -13.91 -38.29 -51.22
CA ALA A 536 -13.70 -36.90 -51.64
C ALA A 536 -13.41 -36.94 -53.17
N PRO A 537 -13.59 -35.89 -54.01
CA PRO A 537 -13.23 -34.48 -53.73
C PRO A 537 -14.09 -33.39 -54.44
N SER A 538 -13.61 -32.14 -54.38
CA SER A 538 -13.77 -31.03 -55.36
C SER A 538 -14.67 -29.82 -55.00
N SER A 539 -13.99 -28.70 -54.73
CA SER A 539 -14.20 -27.32 -55.20
C SER A 539 -15.61 -26.88 -55.66
N SER A 540 -16.18 -25.85 -55.01
CA SER A 540 -16.19 -24.46 -55.53
C SER A 540 -17.12 -23.52 -54.74
N ASN A 541 -16.49 -22.46 -54.22
CA ASN A 541 -16.91 -21.04 -54.25
C ASN A 541 -18.30 -20.58 -53.75
N LYS A 542 -18.28 -19.83 -52.62
CA LYS A 542 -18.74 -18.42 -52.44
C LYS A 542 -19.09 -18.18 -50.96
N GLN A 543 -18.22 -17.48 -50.23
CA GLN A 543 -18.32 -16.05 -49.88
C GLN A 543 -19.14 -15.78 -48.61
N GLN A 544 -18.42 -15.23 -47.61
CA GLN A 544 -18.88 -14.33 -46.53
C GLN A 544 -19.80 -14.94 -45.46
N ASP A 545 -19.72 -14.63 -44.18
CA ASP A 545 -18.77 -13.90 -43.33
C ASP A 545 -19.07 -14.32 -41.88
N ALA A 546 -18.11 -14.06 -40.99
CA ALA A 546 -18.12 -14.06 -39.52
C ALA A 546 -19.50 -13.83 -38.84
N SER A 547 -19.82 -14.28 -37.62
CA SER A 547 -19.06 -14.81 -36.48
C SER A 547 -20.11 -15.22 -35.43
N GLY A 548 -19.85 -16.30 -34.68
CA GLY A 548 -20.66 -16.76 -33.56
C GLY A 548 -19.76 -17.38 -32.48
N ALA A 549 -20.20 -17.19 -31.23
CA ALA A 549 -19.75 -17.73 -29.93
C ALA A 549 -18.99 -19.07 -29.96
N ASP A 550 -18.13 -19.41 -28.99
CA ASP A 550 -18.50 -19.53 -27.59
C ASP A 550 -17.31 -19.77 -26.62
N SER A 551 -17.55 -19.35 -25.37
CA SER A 551 -17.07 -19.86 -24.07
C SER A 551 -15.59 -20.19 -23.81
N ALA A 552 -14.97 -19.45 -22.87
CA ALA A 552 -14.32 -20.04 -21.69
C ALA A 552 -14.06 -18.98 -20.60
N THR A 553 -14.68 -19.20 -19.45
CA THR A 553 -14.72 -18.38 -18.24
C THR A 553 -13.33 -18.22 -17.62
N ARG A 554 -12.65 -17.10 -17.90
CA ARG A 554 -11.59 -16.55 -17.03
C ARG A 554 -12.19 -15.39 -16.25
N ARG A 555 -12.12 -15.43 -14.92
CA ARG A 555 -12.42 -14.27 -14.05
C ARG A 555 -11.50 -13.13 -14.48
N ARG A 556 -12.05 -12.16 -15.21
CA ARG A 556 -11.42 -10.86 -15.44
C ARG A 556 -11.33 -10.17 -14.08
N VAL A 557 -10.11 -9.87 -13.67
CA VAL A 557 -9.84 -8.85 -12.66
C VAL A 557 -10.10 -7.52 -13.38
N ASP A 558 -11.31 -6.99 -13.27
CA ASP A 558 -11.63 -5.69 -13.87
C ASP A 558 -10.82 -4.60 -13.13
N GLU A 559 -9.98 -3.94 -13.92
CA GLU A 559 -9.07 -2.86 -13.51
C GLU A 559 -9.86 -1.59 -13.19
N TYR A 560 -9.62 -1.02 -12.01
CA TYR A 560 -10.25 0.22 -11.56
C TYR A 560 -9.20 1.32 -11.38
N SER A 561 -8.98 2.10 -12.43
CA SER A 561 -8.25 3.39 -12.39
C SER A 561 -9.26 4.54 -12.53
N TYR A 562 -9.05 5.63 -11.78
CA TYR A 562 -9.86 6.85 -11.81
C TYR A 562 -8.99 8.02 -12.26
N ALA A 563 -9.17 8.51 -13.50
CA ALA A 563 -8.62 9.79 -13.91
C ALA A 563 -9.66 10.89 -13.59
N PRO A 564 -9.37 11.84 -12.69
CA PRO A 564 -10.17 13.06 -12.59
C PRO A 564 -9.98 13.88 -13.87
N GLU A 565 -11.08 14.37 -14.45
CA GLU A 565 -11.00 15.39 -15.50
C GLU A 565 -10.32 16.65 -14.94
N ARG A 566 -9.42 17.25 -15.73
CA ARG A 566 -8.78 18.52 -15.41
C ARG A 566 -9.86 19.60 -15.25
N THR A 567 -10.15 20.02 -14.02
CA THR A 567 -10.90 21.26 -13.80
C THR A 567 -10.02 22.42 -14.23
N ALA A 568 -10.33 23.00 -15.39
CA ALA A 568 -9.75 24.27 -15.81
C ALA A 568 -10.13 25.37 -14.81
N ASP A 569 -9.15 26.21 -14.48
CA ASP A 569 -9.24 27.35 -13.59
C ASP A 569 -10.51 28.19 -13.80
N ALA A 570 -11.27 28.39 -12.71
CA ALA A 570 -12.12 29.56 -12.57
C ALA A 570 -11.22 30.73 -12.12
N SER A 571 -10.60 31.41 -13.10
CA SER A 571 -10.04 32.73 -12.91
C SER A 571 -11.18 33.70 -12.59
N VAL A 572 -11.29 34.10 -11.31
CA VAL A 572 -12.09 35.26 -10.94
C VAL A 572 -11.27 36.49 -11.31
N GLY A 573 -11.63 37.09 -12.43
CA GLY A 573 -11.11 38.39 -12.85
C GLY A 573 -11.42 39.45 -11.82
N THR A 574 -10.42 40.29 -11.55
CA THR A 574 -10.62 41.60 -10.92
C THR A 574 -10.67 42.60 -12.07
N ASP A 575 -11.87 43.07 -12.38
CA ASP A 575 -12.08 44.33 -13.09
C ASP A 575 -12.44 45.39 -12.04
N ASP A 576 -11.75 46.54 -12.16
CA ASP A 576 -11.79 47.81 -11.40
C ASP A 576 -11.13 47.89 -10.01
#